data_AF-A0A2N3CBL1-F1
#
_entry.id   AF-A0A2N3CBL1-F1
#
_cell.length_a   1.000
_cell.length_b   1.000
_cell.length_c   1.000
_cell.angle_alpha   90.00
_cell.angle_beta   90.00
_cell.angle_gamma   90.00
#
_symmetry.space_group_name_H-M   'P 1'
#
loop_
_entity.id
_entity.type
_entity.pdbx_description
1 polymer ?
#
loop_
_entity_poly.entity_id
_entity_poly.type
_entity_poly.pdbx_seq_one_letter_code
_entity_poly.pdbx_strand_id
1 'polypeptide(L)'
;MEWLGFARRPIYSNAVWFGPILGAFLFSVALFLAFATIITLVLFAFALFGAGPYEGDKSGEAIRNIGLVLAALLGAPLLLWRSIVNAQQVEIASEVLFNDKMNSAAQGLTTRRETTRVVRQGDVDVVLKEIEDDLVARAAAIDRLEGLVNEQEAAAPRVVRMLAAYIRGNFRCENVLPTEDLKLRKVPSMDLQKAVDAIGRVHRIAVDVDSTHWRLDLKECDFDGVNFSTGFFRAADFSGCRFEATMFGEAVFEGCLFSGSLMNFSEFRKASLRGARLDRITLNKVQGGWAGSLNQADLTGATFIASDISALSYLGRPQVIAKTFATKDTQVAPEVRSKMRDIGDFDHAHLCRSLKKEENLTDEERVLVSKLEASGFQHWSPYDSADGATGSLLKEFYQELGLLEWPFWNR
;
A
#
# COMPACT_ATOMS: atom_id res chain seq x y z
N MET A 1 14.07 21.05 19.29
CA MET A 1 14.90 21.89 18.39
C MET A 1 14.12 23.03 17.76
N GLU A 2 12.79 22.95 17.63
CA GLU A 2 11.96 24.08 17.15
C GLU A 2 12.03 25.32 18.08
N TRP A 3 12.09 25.11 19.40
CA TRP A 3 12.30 26.19 20.37
C TRP A 3 13.69 26.88 20.26
N LEU A 4 14.66 26.25 19.58
CA LEU A 4 15.97 26.80 19.26
C LEU A 4 16.01 27.48 17.87
N GLY A 5 14.86 27.62 17.19
CA GLY A 5 14.76 28.29 15.90
C GLY A 5 15.12 27.43 14.68
N PHE A 6 15.38 26.12 14.86
CA PHE A 6 15.65 25.23 13.74
C PHE A 6 14.34 24.74 13.11
N ALA A 7 13.99 25.28 11.95
CA ALA A 7 12.79 24.92 11.18
C ALA A 7 12.83 23.50 10.58
N ARG A 8 14.00 22.85 10.55
CA ARG A 8 14.20 21.49 10.06
C ARG A 8 15.25 20.78 10.90
N ARG A 9 15.08 19.47 11.13
CA ARG A 9 16.11 18.65 11.78
C ARG A 9 17.38 18.66 10.91
N PRO A 10 18.56 19.03 11.45
CA PRO A 10 19.80 19.04 10.68
C PRO A 10 20.14 17.64 10.17
N ILE A 11 20.41 17.53 8.87
CA ILE A 11 20.78 16.29 8.20
C ILE A 11 22.30 16.14 8.33
N TYR A 12 22.74 15.39 9.35
CA TYR A 12 24.16 15.25 9.69
C TYR A 12 24.99 14.43 8.68
N SER A 13 24.36 13.74 7.74
CA SER A 13 25.05 12.98 6.69
C SER A 13 25.89 13.84 5.74
N ASN A 14 25.60 15.15 5.63
CA ASN A 14 26.36 16.09 4.80
C ASN A 14 27.52 16.79 5.53
N ALA A 15 27.68 16.57 6.84
CA ALA A 15 28.64 17.29 7.69
C ALA A 15 29.57 16.35 8.48
N VAL A 16 29.96 15.23 7.87
CA VAL A 16 30.78 14.18 8.51
C VAL A 16 32.14 14.72 9.00
N TRP A 17 32.71 15.72 8.32
CA TRP A 17 33.97 16.37 8.72
C TRP A 17 33.87 17.22 9.99
N PHE A 18 32.67 17.65 10.36
CA PHE A 18 32.44 18.45 11.57
C PHE A 18 32.46 17.60 12.84
N GLY A 19 32.13 16.30 12.71
CA GLY A 19 32.10 15.35 13.82
C GLY A 19 33.43 15.25 14.59
N PRO A 20 34.58 15.01 13.93
CA PRO A 20 35.89 14.97 14.58
C PRO A 20 36.28 16.28 15.27
N ILE A 21 35.96 17.43 14.65
CA ILE A 21 36.29 18.76 15.21
C ILE A 21 35.46 19.01 16.47
N LEU A 22 34.16 18.76 16.42
CA LEU A 22 33.27 18.88 17.56
C LEU A 22 33.66 17.89 18.67
N GLY A 23 34.05 16.67 18.31
CA GLY A 23 34.55 15.66 19.23
C GLY A 23 35.82 16.10 19.95
N ALA A 24 36.81 16.62 19.22
CA ALA A 24 38.05 17.14 19.79
C ALA A 24 37.80 18.33 20.74
N PHE A 25 36.88 19.21 20.38
CA PHE A 25 36.45 20.32 21.24
C PHE A 25 35.76 19.84 22.52
N LEU A 26 34.79 18.91 22.42
CA LEU A 26 34.12 18.37 23.60
C LEU A 26 35.09 17.60 24.51
N PHE A 27 36.06 16.90 23.92
CA PHE A 27 37.12 16.22 24.67
C PHE A 27 38.02 17.21 25.42
N SER A 28 38.43 18.32 24.79
CA SER A 28 39.24 19.34 25.46
C SER A 28 38.48 20.04 26.59
N VAL A 29 37.18 20.29 26.41
CA VAL A 29 36.30 20.81 27.47
C VAL A 29 36.20 19.81 28.62
N ALA A 30 36.01 18.52 28.35
CA ALA A 30 35.96 17.48 29.37
C ALA A 30 37.28 17.39 30.16
N LEU A 31 38.42 17.48 29.45
CA LEU A 31 39.75 17.50 30.07
C LEU A 31 39.92 18.73 30.97
N PHE A 32 39.53 19.91 30.49
CA PHE A 32 39.56 21.14 31.28
C PHE A 32 38.72 21.04 32.55
N LEU A 33 37.48 20.52 32.44
CA LEU A 33 36.60 20.31 33.59
C LEU A 33 37.19 19.31 34.59
N ALA A 34 37.83 18.25 34.11
CA ALA A 34 38.52 17.28 34.97
C ALA A 34 39.68 17.94 35.75
N PHE A 35 40.54 18.69 35.06
CA PHE A 35 41.62 19.44 35.71
C PHE A 35 41.10 20.49 36.70
N ALA A 36 40.10 21.27 36.32
CA ALA A 36 39.47 22.24 37.19
C ALA A 36 38.90 21.57 38.45
N THR A 37 38.22 20.43 38.30
CA THR A 37 37.68 19.65 39.43
C THR A 37 38.79 19.17 40.36
N ILE A 38 39.90 18.64 39.83
CA ILE A 38 41.04 18.19 40.63
C ILE A 38 41.65 19.36 41.41
N ILE A 39 41.89 20.49 40.74
CA ILE A 39 42.44 21.70 41.38
C ILE A 39 41.51 22.20 42.48
N THR A 40 40.20 22.32 42.20
CA THR A 40 39.22 22.75 43.19
C THR A 40 39.12 21.79 44.37
N LEU A 41 39.26 20.47 44.15
CA LEU A 41 39.26 19.47 45.21
C LEU A 41 40.49 19.57 46.12
N VAL A 42 41.66 19.85 45.55
CA VAL A 42 42.89 20.13 46.32
C VAL A 42 42.75 21.41 47.15
N LEU A 43 42.23 22.49 46.55
CA LEU A 43 41.96 23.75 47.28
C LEU A 43 40.93 23.55 48.39
N PHE A 44 39.90 22.73 48.16
CA PHE A 44 38.90 22.38 49.16
C PHE A 44 39.54 21.64 50.34
N ALA A 45 40.46 20.71 50.07
CA ALA A 45 41.21 20.01 51.12
C ALA A 45 42.09 20.96 51.95
N PHE A 46 42.82 21.88 51.30
CA PHE A 46 43.61 22.90 52.01
C PHE A 46 42.73 23.78 52.91
N ALA A 47 41.56 24.21 52.41
CA ALA A 47 40.61 25.00 53.19
C ALA A 47 40.03 24.21 54.38
N LEU A 48 39.78 22.91 54.21
CA LEU A 48 39.22 22.04 55.25
C LEU A 48 40.20 21.75 56.40
N PHE A 49 41.49 21.62 56.10
CA PHE A 49 42.54 21.41 57.10
C PHE A 49 43.19 22.72 57.61
N GLY A 50 42.75 23.88 57.11
CA GLY A 50 43.33 25.18 57.48
C GLY A 50 44.81 25.30 57.13
N ALA A 51 45.21 24.81 55.96
CA ALA A 51 46.60 24.76 55.52
C ALA A 51 46.82 25.57 54.24
N GLY A 52 48.09 25.93 53.96
CA GLY A 52 48.48 26.66 52.76
C GLY A 52 47.83 28.05 52.69
N PRO A 53 47.19 28.44 51.57
CA PRO A 53 46.66 29.80 51.40
C PRO A 53 45.47 30.14 52.33
N TYR A 54 44.99 29.20 53.15
CA TYR A 54 43.79 29.36 53.99
C TYR A 54 44.06 29.22 55.51
N GLU A 55 45.32 29.21 55.95
CA GLU A 55 45.71 29.05 57.37
C GLU A 55 45.14 30.15 58.32
N GLY A 56 44.68 31.27 57.77
CA GLY A 56 44.05 32.38 58.50
C GLY A 56 42.53 32.51 58.37
N ASP A 57 41.83 31.64 57.64
CA ASP A 57 40.37 31.74 57.44
C ASP A 57 39.61 31.21 58.66
N LYS A 58 39.18 32.12 59.55
CA LYS A 58 38.38 31.79 60.73
C LYS A 58 36.86 31.76 60.48
N SER A 59 36.39 32.34 59.36
CA SER A 59 34.96 32.45 59.06
C SER A 59 34.44 31.27 58.22
N GLY A 60 35.34 30.45 57.66
CA GLY A 60 34.99 29.28 56.84
C GLY A 60 34.45 29.66 55.46
N GLU A 61 34.71 30.90 55.02
CA GLU A 61 34.24 31.41 53.73
C GLU A 61 34.88 30.68 52.55
N ALA A 62 36.15 30.26 52.67
CA ALA A 62 36.85 29.50 51.63
C ALA A 62 36.18 28.13 51.41
N ILE A 63 35.85 27.40 52.47
CA ILE A 63 35.17 26.10 52.38
C ILE A 63 33.85 26.25 51.64
N ARG A 64 33.03 27.25 51.98
CA ARG A 64 31.74 27.49 51.33
C ARG A 64 31.90 27.82 49.86
N ASN A 65 32.75 28.78 49.52
CA ASN A 65 32.90 29.26 48.13
C ASN A 65 33.51 28.19 47.22
N ILE A 66 34.56 27.49 47.68
CA ILE A 66 35.18 26.39 46.94
C ILE A 66 34.22 25.21 46.84
N GLY A 67 33.48 24.90 47.92
CA GLY A 67 32.45 23.86 47.94
C GLY A 67 31.34 24.11 46.91
N LEU A 68 30.90 25.36 46.72
CA LEU A 68 29.92 25.72 45.69
C LEU A 68 30.47 25.48 44.27
N VAL A 69 31.72 25.86 44.01
CA VAL A 69 32.36 25.63 42.70
C VAL A 69 32.52 24.14 42.44
N LEU A 70 32.96 23.36 43.44
CA LEU A 70 33.10 21.91 43.34
C LEU A 70 31.74 21.24 43.08
N ALA A 71 30.69 21.66 43.78
CA ALA A 71 29.34 21.18 43.57
C ALA A 71 28.82 21.51 42.16
N ALA A 72 29.15 22.67 41.61
CA ALA A 72 28.79 23.04 40.25
C ALA A 72 29.57 22.21 39.19
N LEU A 73 30.89 22.05 39.37
CA LEU A 73 31.76 21.29 38.46
C LEU A 73 31.36 19.81 38.39
N LEU A 74 30.95 19.21 39.52
CA LEU A 74 30.48 17.83 39.55
C LEU A 74 28.99 17.70 39.19
N GLY A 75 28.14 18.60 39.69
CA GLY A 75 26.70 18.53 39.55
C GLY A 75 26.20 18.81 38.13
N ALA A 76 26.76 19.83 37.46
CA ALA A 76 26.26 20.23 36.14
C ALA A 76 26.47 19.14 35.05
N PRO A 77 27.65 18.50 34.91
CA PRO A 77 27.83 17.41 33.95
C PRO A 77 26.94 16.20 34.25
N LEU A 78 26.76 15.85 35.53
CA LEU A 78 25.88 14.75 35.94
C LEU A 78 24.42 15.04 35.61
N LEU A 79 23.95 16.27 35.81
CA LEU A 79 22.59 16.69 35.44
C LEU A 79 22.39 16.64 33.92
N LEU A 80 23.37 17.09 33.14
CA LEU A 80 23.32 17.00 31.67
C LEU A 80 23.28 15.56 31.20
N TRP A 81 24.16 14.70 31.72
CA TRP A 81 24.17 13.28 31.39
C TRP A 81 22.84 12.61 31.75
N ARG A 82 22.33 12.84 32.97
CA ARG A 82 21.03 12.32 33.40
C ARG A 82 19.90 12.81 32.50
N SER A 83 19.91 14.08 32.09
CA SER A 83 18.90 14.62 31.18
C SER A 83 18.93 13.93 29.82
N ILE A 84 20.12 13.69 29.26
CA ILE A 84 20.30 12.96 27.99
C ILE A 84 19.82 11.51 28.12
N VAL A 85 20.22 10.81 29.18
CA VAL A 85 19.80 9.42 29.44
C VAL A 85 18.29 9.34 29.61
N ASN A 86 17.68 10.26 30.36
CA ASN A 86 16.23 10.32 30.52
C ASN A 86 15.53 10.55 29.17
N ALA A 87 16.05 11.44 28.32
CA ALA A 87 15.48 11.69 27.00
C ALA A 87 15.55 10.43 26.11
N GLN A 88 16.68 9.72 26.11
CA GLN A 88 16.84 8.45 25.38
C GLN A 88 15.89 7.37 25.92
N GLN A 89 15.72 7.27 27.25
CA GLN A 89 14.78 6.34 27.85
C GLN A 89 13.33 6.63 27.45
N VAL A 90 12.94 7.91 27.35
CA VAL A 90 11.59 8.31 26.89
C VAL A 90 11.37 7.93 25.42
N GLU A 91 12.37 8.12 24.55
CA GLU A 91 12.29 7.73 23.14
C GLU A 91 12.12 6.21 22.99
N ILE A 92 12.96 5.42 23.66
CA ILE A 92 12.85 3.95 23.67
C ILE A 92 11.49 3.51 24.23
N ALA A 93 11.03 4.12 25.33
CA ALA A 93 9.72 3.80 25.91
C ALA A 93 8.57 4.10 24.94
N SER A 94 8.67 5.19 24.16
CA SER A 94 7.69 5.51 23.12
C SER A 94 7.68 4.47 22.00
N GLU A 95 8.84 4.01 21.54
CA GLU A 95 8.93 2.95 20.51
C GLU A 95 8.40 1.60 21.01
N VAL A 96 8.70 1.24 22.26
CA VAL A 96 8.16 0.03 22.90
C VAL A 96 6.65 0.12 23.00
N LEU A 97 6.12 1.23 23.53
CA LEU A 97 4.68 1.45 23.64
C LEU A 97 3.98 1.37 22.28
N PHE A 98 4.58 1.95 21.24
CA PHE A 98 4.04 1.86 19.88
C PHE A 98 3.95 0.41 19.39
N ASN A 99 5.01 -0.37 19.59
CA ASN A 99 5.03 -1.79 19.23
C ASN A 99 4.00 -2.61 20.03
N ASP A 100 3.82 -2.30 21.32
CA ASP A 100 2.80 -2.94 22.16
C ASP A 100 1.38 -2.63 21.70
N LYS A 101 1.10 -1.38 21.31
CA LYS A 101 -0.18 -1.00 20.70
C LYS A 101 -0.41 -1.76 19.39
N MET A 102 0.61 -1.86 18.53
CA MET A 102 0.54 -2.62 17.27
C MET A 102 0.24 -4.11 17.52
N ASN A 103 0.94 -4.74 18.46
CA ASN A 103 0.74 -6.15 18.80
C ASN A 103 -0.65 -6.39 19.41
N SER A 104 -1.10 -5.50 20.29
CA SER A 104 -2.44 -5.58 20.90
C SER A 104 -3.55 -5.44 19.88
N ALA A 105 -3.39 -4.54 18.91
CA ALA A 105 -4.34 -4.39 17.81
C ALA A 105 -4.31 -5.62 16.88
N ALA A 106 -3.13 -6.17 16.57
CA ALA A 106 -3.00 -7.42 15.82
C ALA A 106 -3.72 -8.60 16.50
N GLN A 107 -3.57 -8.75 17.81
CA GLN A 107 -4.30 -9.77 18.59
C GLN A 107 -5.81 -9.56 18.50
N GLY A 108 -6.26 -8.30 18.55
CA GLY A 108 -7.66 -7.92 18.40
C GLY A 108 -8.29 -8.41 17.10
N LEU A 109 -7.54 -8.52 16.00
CA LEU A 109 -8.01 -9.06 14.72
C LEU A 109 -8.43 -10.53 14.80
N THR A 110 -7.94 -11.27 15.79
CA THR A 110 -8.24 -12.71 15.98
C THR A 110 -9.34 -12.98 17.01
N THR A 111 -9.94 -11.93 17.57
CA THR A 111 -10.92 -12.04 18.66
C THR A 111 -12.14 -12.86 18.23
N ARG A 112 -12.61 -13.70 19.15
CA ARG A 112 -13.84 -14.49 19.06
C ARG A 112 -14.64 -14.34 20.33
N ARG A 113 -15.96 -14.52 20.25
CA ARG A 113 -16.89 -14.45 21.38
C ARG A 113 -17.72 -15.73 21.46
N GLU A 114 -18.04 -16.13 22.69
CA GLU A 114 -19.00 -17.21 22.94
C GLU A 114 -20.41 -16.64 22.90
N THR A 115 -21.27 -17.24 22.08
CA THR A 115 -22.71 -16.96 22.05
C THR A 115 -23.47 -18.22 22.47
N THR A 116 -24.66 -18.02 23.03
CA THR A 116 -25.55 -19.12 23.39
C THR A 116 -26.75 -19.12 22.47
N ARG A 117 -26.95 -20.22 21.73
CA ARG A 117 -28.12 -20.43 20.89
C ARG A 117 -29.03 -21.45 21.55
N VAL A 118 -30.27 -21.06 21.82
CA VAL A 118 -31.29 -21.99 22.32
C VAL A 118 -31.90 -22.71 21.13
N VAL A 119 -31.77 -24.03 21.09
CA VAL A 119 -32.37 -24.90 20.06
C VAL A 119 -33.39 -25.80 20.75
N ARG A 120 -34.62 -25.78 20.25
CA ARG A 120 -35.69 -26.66 20.74
C ARG A 120 -35.54 -28.05 20.12
N GLN A 121 -35.29 -29.06 20.96
CA GLN A 121 -35.29 -30.47 20.56
C GLN A 121 -36.47 -31.17 21.24
N GLY A 122 -37.55 -31.42 20.48
CA GLY A 122 -38.80 -31.92 21.05
C GLY A 122 -39.44 -30.88 21.98
N ASP A 123 -39.77 -31.28 23.21
CA ASP A 123 -40.34 -30.42 24.26
C ASP A 123 -39.30 -29.77 25.18
N VAL A 124 -38.00 -29.93 24.89
CA VAL A 124 -36.92 -29.40 25.73
C VAL A 124 -36.11 -28.35 24.97
N ASP A 125 -35.92 -27.20 25.60
CA ASP A 125 -35.03 -26.15 25.10
C ASP A 125 -33.58 -26.47 25.53
N VAL A 126 -32.70 -26.71 24.56
CA VAL A 126 -31.28 -27.02 24.79
C VAL A 126 -30.45 -25.79 24.46
N VAL A 127 -29.61 -25.34 25.40
CA VAL A 127 -28.68 -24.23 25.20
C VAL A 127 -27.37 -24.75 24.61
N LEU A 128 -27.10 -24.41 23.35
CA LEU A 128 -25.83 -24.68 22.68
C LEU A 128 -24.90 -23.49 22.83
N LYS A 129 -23.61 -23.75 23.09
CA LYS A 129 -22.55 -22.75 23.03
C LYS A 129 -21.94 -22.76 21.64
N GLU A 130 -21.96 -21.63 20.96
CA GLU A 130 -21.32 -21.43 19.66
C GLU A 130 -20.18 -20.42 19.84
N ILE A 131 -19.03 -20.65 19.19
CA ILE A 131 -17.93 -19.70 19.14
C ILE A 131 -18.02 -19.00 17.81
N GLU A 132 -18.26 -17.69 17.86
CA GLU A 132 -18.38 -16.84 16.68
C GLU A 132 -17.23 -15.82 16.65
N ASP A 133 -16.95 -15.28 15.47
CA ASP A 133 -16.02 -14.18 15.33
C ASP A 133 -16.61 -12.89 15.96
N ASP A 134 -15.82 -12.21 16.79
CA ASP A 134 -16.25 -10.95 17.40
C ASP A 134 -16.01 -9.80 16.42
N LEU A 135 -16.96 -9.60 15.51
CA LEU A 135 -16.86 -8.59 14.46
C LEU A 135 -16.65 -7.18 15.00
N VAL A 136 -17.17 -6.86 16.20
CA VAL A 136 -17.03 -5.54 16.82
C VAL A 136 -15.60 -5.36 17.35
N ALA A 137 -15.06 -6.36 18.05
CA ALA A 137 -13.69 -6.32 18.53
C ALA A 137 -12.67 -6.26 17.37
N ARG A 138 -12.91 -7.03 16.30
CA ARG A 138 -12.08 -7.01 15.09
C ARG A 138 -12.16 -5.67 14.37
N ALA A 139 -13.35 -5.11 14.22
CA ALA A 139 -13.55 -3.76 13.69
C ALA A 139 -12.78 -2.69 14.48
N ALA A 140 -12.88 -2.74 15.81
CA ALA A 140 -12.14 -1.82 16.68
C ALA A 140 -10.62 -2.01 16.57
N ALA A 141 -10.15 -3.25 16.38
CA ALA A 141 -8.75 -3.54 16.12
C ALA A 141 -8.25 -2.94 14.79
N ILE A 142 -9.04 -3.05 13.72
CA ILE A 142 -8.74 -2.43 12.43
C ILE A 142 -8.66 -0.89 12.57
N ASP A 143 -9.63 -0.28 13.26
CA ASP A 143 -9.63 1.17 13.50
C ASP A 143 -8.40 1.63 14.30
N ARG A 144 -7.95 0.83 15.28
CA ARG A 144 -6.71 1.10 16.04
C ARG A 144 -5.48 1.03 15.16
N LEU A 145 -5.39 0.05 14.26
CA LEU A 145 -4.26 -0.06 13.33
C LEU A 145 -4.18 1.13 12.40
N GLU A 146 -5.33 1.58 11.88
CA GLU A 146 -5.40 2.81 11.10
C GLU A 146 -4.99 4.03 11.93
N GLY A 147 -5.48 4.14 13.17
CA GLY A 147 -5.09 5.21 14.09
C GLY A 147 -3.59 5.26 14.39
N LEU A 148 -2.93 4.11 14.50
CA LEU A 148 -1.48 4.01 14.72
C LEU A 148 -0.66 4.54 13.54
N VAL A 149 -1.20 4.50 12.32
CA VAL A 149 -0.55 5.13 11.16
C VAL A 149 -0.55 6.65 11.29
N ASN A 150 -1.59 7.24 11.87
CA ASN A 150 -1.63 8.69 12.14
C ASN A 150 -0.64 9.09 13.25
N GLU A 151 -0.33 8.19 14.19
CA GLU A 151 0.73 8.40 15.19
C GLU A 151 2.13 8.30 14.56
N GLN A 152 2.33 7.33 13.64
CA GLN A 152 3.61 7.08 12.98
C GLN A 152 3.40 6.55 11.55
N GLU A 153 3.47 7.45 10.55
CA GLU A 153 3.24 7.10 9.13
C GLU A 153 4.19 6.02 8.62
N ALA A 154 5.40 5.94 9.18
CA ALA A 154 6.40 4.90 8.88
C ALA A 154 5.87 3.47 9.10
N ALA A 155 4.81 3.29 9.89
CA ALA A 155 4.17 2.00 10.13
C ALA A 155 3.14 1.60 9.06
N ALA A 156 2.74 2.50 8.14
CA ALA A 156 1.72 2.26 7.13
C ALA A 156 1.95 0.96 6.32
N PRO A 157 3.16 0.66 5.79
CA PRO A 157 3.39 -0.58 5.05
C PRO A 157 3.20 -1.83 5.92
N ARG A 158 3.59 -1.78 7.20
CA ARG A 158 3.38 -2.88 8.15
C ARG A 158 1.90 -3.11 8.43
N VAL A 159 1.13 -2.03 8.64
CA VAL A 159 -0.32 -2.08 8.87
C VAL A 159 -1.04 -2.67 7.66
N VAL A 160 -0.75 -2.19 6.44
CA VAL A 160 -1.35 -2.71 5.21
C VAL A 160 -1.06 -4.19 5.04
N ARG A 161 0.20 -4.63 5.21
CA ARG A 161 0.57 -6.05 5.12
C ARG A 161 -0.16 -6.91 6.17
N MET A 162 -0.37 -6.38 7.36
CA MET A 162 -1.08 -7.10 8.43
C MET A 162 -2.58 -7.23 8.13
N LEU A 163 -3.22 -6.16 7.67
CA LEU A 163 -4.62 -6.20 7.23
C LEU A 163 -4.79 -7.11 5.99
N ALA A 164 -3.83 -7.12 5.07
CA ALA A 164 -3.84 -8.03 3.93
C ALA A 164 -3.68 -9.50 4.35
N ALA A 165 -2.79 -9.78 5.30
CA ALA A 165 -2.65 -11.12 5.89
C ALA A 165 -3.93 -11.54 6.63
N TYR A 166 -4.58 -10.61 7.34
CA TYR A 166 -5.86 -10.84 7.97
C TYR A 166 -6.94 -11.21 6.95
N ILE A 167 -7.05 -10.46 5.84
CA ILE A 167 -8.04 -10.75 4.79
C ILE A 167 -7.78 -12.13 4.17
N ARG A 168 -6.53 -12.41 3.75
CA ARG A 168 -6.16 -13.72 3.17
C ARG A 168 -6.33 -14.89 4.14
N GLY A 169 -6.24 -14.64 5.44
CA GLY A 169 -6.45 -15.65 6.47
C GLY A 169 -7.90 -16.05 6.65
N ASN A 170 -8.83 -15.11 6.51
CA ASN A 170 -10.24 -15.28 6.92
C ASN A 170 -11.25 -15.29 5.76
N PHE A 171 -10.91 -14.69 4.61
CA PHE A 171 -11.83 -14.52 3.48
C PHE A 171 -11.23 -15.12 2.21
N ARG A 172 -10.90 -16.42 2.26
CA ARG A 172 -10.34 -17.15 1.12
C ARG A 172 -11.40 -17.44 0.07
N CYS A 173 -11.01 -17.34 -1.19
CA CYS A 173 -11.77 -17.79 -2.34
C CYS A 173 -11.63 -19.31 -2.48
N GLU A 174 -12.73 -20.06 -2.41
CA GLU A 174 -12.71 -21.50 -2.64
C GLU A 174 -12.62 -21.86 -4.13
N ASN A 175 -13.33 -21.10 -4.97
CA ASN A 175 -13.35 -21.24 -6.42
C ASN A 175 -13.80 -19.93 -7.08
N VAL A 176 -13.43 -19.74 -8.35
CA VAL A 176 -13.81 -18.58 -9.18
C VAL A 176 -14.97 -18.88 -10.14
N LEU A 177 -15.87 -19.80 -9.78
CA LEU A 177 -17.04 -20.12 -10.61
C LEU A 177 -18.15 -19.07 -10.41
N PRO A 178 -18.80 -18.58 -11.50
CA PRO A 178 -19.94 -17.68 -11.38
C PRO A 178 -21.04 -18.24 -10.48
N THR A 179 -21.61 -17.40 -9.61
CA THR A 179 -22.81 -17.80 -8.85
C THR A 179 -23.99 -17.95 -9.81
N GLU A 180 -24.73 -19.05 -9.69
CA GLU A 180 -25.97 -19.27 -10.41
C GLU A 180 -27.09 -18.40 -9.81
N ASP A 181 -27.88 -17.76 -10.68
CA ASP A 181 -29.05 -16.96 -10.29
C ASP A 181 -28.83 -15.96 -9.14
N LEU A 182 -27.74 -15.19 -9.20
CA LEU A 182 -27.48 -14.12 -8.24
C LEU A 182 -28.57 -13.03 -8.30
N LYS A 183 -29.57 -13.12 -7.41
CA LYS A 183 -30.69 -12.17 -7.32
C LYS A 183 -30.40 -10.99 -6.40
N LEU A 184 -29.61 -11.23 -5.36
CA LEU A 184 -29.30 -10.25 -4.32
C LEU A 184 -27.79 -10.17 -4.14
N ARG A 185 -27.29 -8.95 -3.99
CA ARG A 185 -25.89 -8.71 -3.64
C ARG A 185 -25.61 -9.29 -2.26
N LYS A 186 -24.51 -10.05 -2.14
CA LYS A 186 -23.99 -10.52 -0.85
C LYS A 186 -23.58 -9.32 0.00
N VAL A 187 -23.97 -9.31 1.28
CA VAL A 187 -23.48 -8.30 2.22
C VAL A 187 -22.16 -8.81 2.78
N PRO A 188 -21.03 -8.10 2.59
CA PRO A 188 -19.75 -8.53 3.13
C PRO A 188 -19.78 -8.46 4.66
N SER A 189 -18.94 -9.27 5.29
CA SER A 189 -18.74 -9.16 6.75
C SER A 189 -18.20 -7.76 7.10
N MET A 190 -18.61 -7.23 8.25
CA MET A 190 -18.30 -5.85 8.67
C MET A 190 -16.78 -5.61 8.78
N ASP A 191 -16.06 -6.60 9.30
CA ASP A 191 -14.61 -6.58 9.45
C ASP A 191 -13.87 -6.67 8.10
N LEU A 192 -14.38 -7.44 7.13
CA LEU A 192 -13.85 -7.44 5.76
C LEU A 192 -13.98 -6.05 5.12
N GLN A 193 -15.18 -5.46 5.18
CA GLN A 193 -15.42 -4.12 4.63
C GLN A 193 -14.52 -3.08 5.30
N LYS A 194 -14.41 -3.10 6.64
CA LYS A 194 -13.51 -2.22 7.39
C LYS A 194 -12.05 -2.42 7.04
N ALA A 195 -11.59 -3.66 6.88
CA ALA A 195 -10.20 -3.95 6.53
C ALA A 195 -9.87 -3.42 5.12
N VAL A 196 -10.78 -3.60 4.15
CA VAL A 196 -10.64 -3.05 2.80
C VAL A 196 -10.63 -1.53 2.82
N ASP A 197 -11.54 -0.90 3.58
CA ASP A 197 -11.60 0.56 3.72
C ASP A 197 -10.32 1.12 4.34
N ALA A 198 -9.80 0.49 5.41
CA ALA A 198 -8.57 0.88 6.07
C ALA A 198 -7.36 0.70 5.15
N ILE A 199 -7.24 -0.43 4.45
CA ILE A 199 -6.20 -0.62 3.43
C ILE A 199 -6.28 0.47 2.36
N GLY A 200 -7.48 0.76 1.83
CA GLY A 200 -7.67 1.76 0.78
C GLY A 200 -7.24 3.17 1.18
N ARG A 201 -7.26 3.51 2.47
CA ARG A 201 -6.74 4.78 3.00
C ARG A 201 -5.26 4.73 3.31
N VAL A 202 -4.83 3.71 4.06
CA VAL A 202 -3.46 3.57 4.56
C VAL A 202 -2.47 3.24 3.42
N HIS A 203 -2.88 2.51 2.40
CA HIS A 203 -2.00 2.10 1.30
C HIS A 203 -1.45 3.30 0.51
N ARG A 204 -2.19 4.40 0.45
CA ARG A 204 -1.70 5.66 -0.13
C ARG A 204 -0.46 6.15 0.62
N ILE A 205 -0.55 6.23 1.95
CA ILE A 205 0.55 6.62 2.84
C ILE A 205 1.70 5.61 2.72
N ALA A 206 1.38 4.32 2.67
CA ALA A 206 2.38 3.26 2.58
C ALA A 206 3.22 3.34 1.30
N VAL A 207 2.62 3.69 0.16
CA VAL A 207 3.34 3.91 -1.10
C VAL A 207 4.23 5.14 -1.06
N ASP A 208 3.81 6.21 -0.37
CA ASP A 208 4.62 7.43 -0.23
C ASP A 208 5.82 7.22 0.71
N VAL A 209 5.65 6.41 1.74
CA VAL A 209 6.68 6.10 2.75
C VAL A 209 7.69 5.06 2.25
N ASP A 210 7.24 4.03 1.52
CA ASP A 210 8.04 2.88 1.14
C ASP A 210 8.28 2.82 -0.38
N SER A 211 9.48 3.24 -0.80
CA SER A 211 9.90 3.27 -2.21
C SER A 211 10.40 1.92 -2.74
N THR A 212 10.26 0.82 -1.98
CA THR A 212 10.68 -0.52 -2.43
C THR A 212 9.78 -1.12 -3.52
N HIS A 213 8.75 -0.40 -3.97
CA HIS A 213 7.90 -0.79 -5.10
C HIS A 213 7.24 -2.18 -4.91
N TRP A 214 6.83 -2.48 -3.67
CA TRP A 214 6.15 -3.74 -3.34
C TRP A 214 4.70 -3.75 -3.84
N ARG A 215 4.13 -4.96 -4.00
CA ARG A 215 2.72 -5.16 -4.36
C ARG A 215 1.92 -5.63 -3.15
N LEU A 216 0.74 -5.05 -2.97
CA LEU A 216 -0.21 -5.46 -1.95
C LEU A 216 -0.82 -6.81 -2.32
N ASP A 217 -0.49 -7.86 -1.58
CA ASP A 217 -0.95 -9.23 -1.84
C ASP A 217 -2.32 -9.49 -1.21
N LEU A 218 -3.35 -9.55 -2.07
CA LEU A 218 -4.74 -9.86 -1.75
C LEU A 218 -5.28 -10.96 -2.68
N LYS A 219 -4.40 -11.90 -3.09
CA LYS A 219 -4.75 -13.02 -3.97
C LYS A 219 -5.71 -13.99 -3.33
N GLU A 220 -6.48 -14.68 -4.18
CA GLU A 220 -7.32 -15.81 -3.80
C GLU A 220 -8.27 -15.48 -2.64
N CYS A 221 -8.83 -14.27 -2.66
CA CYS A 221 -9.77 -13.77 -1.66
C CYS A 221 -11.19 -13.63 -2.22
N ASP A 222 -12.17 -13.86 -1.36
CA ASP A 222 -13.58 -13.60 -1.64
C ASP A 222 -13.93 -12.17 -1.24
N PHE A 223 -14.18 -11.33 -2.24
CA PHE A 223 -14.63 -9.95 -2.07
C PHE A 223 -16.04 -9.73 -2.63
N ASP A 224 -16.84 -10.79 -2.73
CA ASP A 224 -18.20 -10.71 -3.24
C ASP A 224 -19.02 -9.69 -2.44
N GLY A 225 -19.60 -8.73 -3.16
CA GLY A 225 -20.41 -7.67 -2.59
C GLY A 225 -19.65 -6.59 -1.82
N VAL A 226 -18.32 -6.64 -1.71
CA VAL A 226 -17.50 -5.62 -1.05
C VAL A 226 -17.59 -4.28 -1.79
N ASN A 227 -17.48 -3.18 -1.05
CA ASN A 227 -17.37 -1.85 -1.61
C ASN A 227 -15.91 -1.35 -1.54
N PHE A 228 -15.25 -1.23 -2.69
CA PHE A 228 -13.91 -0.64 -2.81
C PHE A 228 -13.96 0.85 -3.18
N SER A 229 -15.16 1.44 -3.31
CA SER A 229 -15.32 2.76 -3.89
C SER A 229 -14.45 3.80 -3.17
N THR A 230 -13.85 4.72 -3.94
CA THR A 230 -12.93 5.79 -3.46
C THR A 230 -11.59 5.33 -2.85
N GLY A 231 -11.37 4.01 -2.72
CA GLY A 231 -10.13 3.48 -2.13
C GLY A 231 -8.92 3.52 -3.06
N PHE A 232 -7.73 3.53 -2.47
CA PHE A 232 -6.45 3.48 -3.19
C PHE A 232 -5.79 2.11 -3.07
N PHE A 233 -5.73 1.38 -4.18
CA PHE A 233 -5.20 0.02 -4.26
C PHE A 233 -4.13 -0.14 -5.33
N ARG A 234 -3.42 0.94 -5.69
CA ARG A 234 -2.36 0.93 -6.71
C ARG A 234 -1.38 -0.24 -6.49
N ALA A 235 -1.08 -0.96 -7.57
CA ALA A 235 -0.18 -2.11 -7.59
C ALA A 235 -0.58 -3.27 -6.64
N ALA A 236 -1.87 -3.41 -6.33
CA ALA A 236 -2.36 -4.58 -5.60
C ALA A 236 -2.48 -5.80 -6.53
N ASP A 237 -2.26 -6.97 -5.95
CA ASP A 237 -2.42 -8.26 -6.59
C ASP A 237 -3.68 -8.93 -6.06
N PHE A 238 -4.70 -8.93 -6.91
CA PHE A 238 -6.03 -9.50 -6.72
C PHE A 238 -6.24 -10.73 -7.62
N SER A 239 -5.17 -11.44 -7.97
CA SER A 239 -5.26 -12.62 -8.84
C SER A 239 -6.04 -13.74 -8.15
N GLY A 240 -6.93 -14.41 -8.90
CA GLY A 240 -7.74 -15.52 -8.41
C GLY A 240 -8.84 -15.13 -7.41
N CYS A 241 -9.21 -13.85 -7.34
CA CYS A 241 -10.23 -13.36 -6.42
C CYS A 241 -11.64 -13.43 -7.00
N ARG A 242 -12.65 -13.36 -6.12
CA ARG A 242 -14.04 -13.13 -6.52
C ARG A 242 -14.47 -11.71 -6.20
N PHE A 243 -15.17 -11.09 -7.14
CA PHE A 243 -15.69 -9.74 -7.06
C PHE A 243 -17.15 -9.66 -7.51
N GLU A 244 -17.95 -10.70 -7.27
CA GLU A 244 -19.34 -10.68 -7.71
C GLU A 244 -20.14 -9.59 -7.01
N ALA A 245 -20.83 -8.75 -7.78
CA ALA A 245 -21.59 -7.61 -7.27
C ALA A 245 -20.76 -6.63 -6.40
N THR A 246 -19.44 -6.57 -6.62
CA THR A 246 -18.51 -5.63 -5.96
C THR A 246 -18.62 -4.23 -6.58
N MET A 247 -18.43 -3.19 -5.76
CA MET A 247 -18.39 -1.80 -6.23
C MET A 247 -16.95 -1.29 -6.27
N PHE A 248 -16.51 -0.79 -7.42
CA PHE A 248 -15.17 -0.20 -7.62
C PHE A 248 -15.23 1.31 -7.89
N GLY A 249 -16.36 1.97 -7.65
CA GLY A 249 -16.63 3.34 -8.09
C GLY A 249 -15.58 4.35 -7.60
N GLU A 250 -15.02 5.16 -8.51
CA GLU A 250 -14.05 6.22 -8.18
C GLU A 250 -12.77 5.74 -7.45
N ALA A 251 -12.49 4.42 -7.45
CA ALA A 251 -11.32 3.83 -6.81
C ALA A 251 -10.11 3.77 -7.75
N VAL A 252 -8.91 3.66 -7.18
CA VAL A 252 -7.63 3.65 -7.90
C VAL A 252 -7.02 2.26 -7.91
N PHE A 253 -6.99 1.62 -9.08
CA PHE A 253 -6.47 0.27 -9.33
C PHE A 253 -5.34 0.25 -10.37
N GLU A 254 -4.52 1.32 -10.38
CA GLU A 254 -3.44 1.47 -11.35
C GLU A 254 -2.38 0.38 -11.21
N GLY A 255 -2.08 -0.33 -12.30
CA GLY A 255 -1.13 -1.43 -12.32
C GLY A 255 -1.51 -2.64 -11.46
N CYS A 256 -2.79 -2.76 -11.09
CA CYS A 256 -3.29 -3.91 -10.35
C CYS A 256 -3.33 -5.18 -11.20
N LEU A 257 -3.18 -6.32 -10.55
CA LEU A 257 -3.28 -7.64 -11.16
C LEU A 257 -4.62 -8.26 -10.77
N PHE A 258 -5.48 -8.56 -11.74
CA PHE A 258 -6.76 -9.23 -11.53
C PHE A 258 -6.78 -10.61 -12.21
N SER A 259 -5.61 -11.19 -12.46
CA SER A 259 -5.51 -12.36 -13.34
C SER A 259 -6.32 -13.54 -12.81
N GLY A 260 -7.18 -14.12 -13.67
CA GLY A 260 -7.99 -15.28 -13.30
C GLY A 260 -9.16 -14.99 -12.35
N SER A 261 -9.51 -13.73 -12.12
CA SER A 261 -10.55 -13.34 -11.17
C SER A 261 -11.96 -13.33 -11.78
N LEU A 262 -12.98 -13.50 -10.94
CA LEU A 262 -14.39 -13.40 -11.31
C LEU A 262 -14.92 -12.00 -10.99
N MET A 263 -15.53 -11.31 -11.95
CA MET A 263 -15.97 -9.91 -11.82
C MET A 263 -17.42 -9.69 -12.30
N ASN A 264 -18.25 -10.72 -12.22
CA ASN A 264 -19.63 -10.64 -12.66
C ASN A 264 -20.44 -9.65 -11.81
N PHE A 265 -21.33 -8.89 -12.45
CA PHE A 265 -22.19 -7.90 -11.79
C PHE A 265 -21.46 -6.75 -11.07
N SER A 266 -20.14 -6.60 -11.20
CA SER A 266 -19.41 -5.51 -10.56
C SER A 266 -19.64 -4.16 -11.26
N GLU A 267 -19.52 -3.06 -10.50
CA GLU A 267 -19.59 -1.68 -11.02
C GLU A 267 -18.21 -1.02 -11.03
N PHE A 268 -17.82 -0.39 -12.13
CA PHE A 268 -16.52 0.29 -12.29
C PHE A 268 -16.63 1.79 -12.61
N ARG A 269 -17.75 2.42 -12.25
CA ARG A 269 -18.02 3.82 -12.56
C ARG A 269 -16.86 4.73 -12.14
N LYS A 270 -16.21 5.39 -13.11
CA LYS A 270 -15.08 6.29 -12.89
C LYS A 270 -13.89 5.67 -12.12
N ALA A 271 -13.78 4.34 -12.08
CA ALA A 271 -12.60 3.70 -11.52
C ALA A 271 -11.38 3.98 -12.41
N SER A 272 -10.19 4.10 -11.83
CA SER A 272 -8.93 4.09 -12.59
C SER A 272 -8.40 2.67 -12.66
N LEU A 273 -8.43 2.06 -13.85
CA LEU A 273 -7.86 0.75 -14.16
C LEU A 273 -6.64 0.92 -15.08
N ARG A 274 -5.96 2.07 -15.01
CA ARG A 274 -4.82 2.35 -15.88
C ARG A 274 -3.73 1.29 -15.71
N GLY A 275 -3.35 0.64 -16.79
CA GLY A 275 -2.36 -0.43 -16.80
C GLY A 275 -2.73 -1.66 -15.96
N ALA A 276 -4.00 -1.82 -15.57
CA ALA A 276 -4.45 -2.98 -14.82
C ALA A 276 -4.47 -4.23 -15.71
N ARG A 277 -4.03 -5.37 -15.16
CA ARG A 277 -4.02 -6.65 -15.87
C ARG A 277 -5.28 -7.43 -15.56
N LEU A 278 -6.26 -7.34 -16.46
CA LEU A 278 -7.53 -8.06 -16.41
C LEU A 278 -7.45 -9.34 -17.25
N ASP A 279 -6.32 -10.04 -17.19
CA ASP A 279 -6.05 -11.23 -18.00
C ASP A 279 -6.79 -12.45 -17.44
N ARG A 280 -7.36 -13.29 -18.30
CA ARG A 280 -8.08 -14.52 -17.92
C ARG A 280 -9.23 -14.30 -16.93
N ILE A 281 -9.77 -13.08 -16.84
CA ILE A 281 -10.91 -12.81 -15.97
C ILE A 281 -12.19 -13.40 -16.55
N THR A 282 -13.18 -13.61 -15.68
CA THR A 282 -14.55 -13.93 -16.08
C THR A 282 -15.48 -12.75 -15.78
N LEU A 283 -15.99 -12.13 -16.84
CA LEU A 283 -16.98 -11.06 -16.85
C LEU A 283 -18.01 -11.35 -17.97
N ASN A 284 -18.83 -12.36 -17.73
CA ASN A 284 -19.86 -12.86 -18.65
C ASN A 284 -21.30 -12.63 -18.14
N LYS A 285 -21.44 -11.93 -17.01
CA LYS A 285 -22.71 -11.40 -16.52
C LYS A 285 -22.53 -9.96 -16.01
N VAL A 286 -23.47 -9.08 -16.34
CA VAL A 286 -23.48 -7.66 -15.94
C VAL A 286 -24.80 -7.28 -15.29
N GLN A 287 -24.79 -6.25 -14.42
CA GLN A 287 -25.98 -5.77 -13.74
C GLN A 287 -26.81 -4.82 -14.64
N GLY A 288 -28.09 -5.17 -14.88
CA GLY A 288 -29.09 -4.28 -15.47
C GLY A 288 -28.88 -3.90 -16.95
N GLY A 289 -29.94 -3.41 -17.60
CA GLY A 289 -29.87 -2.92 -18.97
C GLY A 289 -28.99 -1.67 -19.10
N TRP A 290 -28.05 -1.70 -20.05
CA TRP A 290 -27.13 -0.62 -20.45
C TRP A 290 -26.03 -0.19 -19.42
N ALA A 291 -25.94 -0.78 -18.21
CA ALA A 291 -25.18 -0.16 -17.11
C ALA A 291 -24.17 -1.05 -16.32
N GLY A 292 -23.64 -2.14 -16.89
CA GLY A 292 -22.51 -2.86 -16.28
C GLY A 292 -21.17 -2.39 -16.84
N SER A 293 -20.63 -1.32 -16.28
CA SER A 293 -19.77 -0.45 -17.08
C SER A 293 -18.29 -0.51 -16.70
N LEU A 294 -17.64 -1.62 -17.06
CA LEU A 294 -16.17 -1.66 -17.12
C LEU A 294 -15.65 -0.55 -18.05
N ASN A 295 -16.39 -0.25 -19.13
CA ASN A 295 -16.14 0.85 -20.06
C ASN A 295 -16.43 2.27 -19.50
N GLN A 296 -16.92 2.43 -18.26
CA GLN A 296 -16.97 3.72 -17.55
C GLN A 296 -15.71 3.97 -16.71
N ALA A 297 -14.80 3.00 -16.61
CA ALA A 297 -13.50 3.17 -16.01
C ALA A 297 -12.50 3.76 -17.01
N ASP A 298 -11.39 4.30 -16.50
CA ASP A 298 -10.20 4.52 -17.31
C ASP A 298 -9.48 3.19 -17.54
N LEU A 299 -9.61 2.65 -18.76
CA LEU A 299 -8.98 1.41 -19.20
C LEU A 299 -7.65 1.64 -19.91
N THR A 300 -7.03 2.82 -19.81
CA THR A 300 -5.77 3.13 -20.51
C THR A 300 -4.66 2.17 -20.10
N GLY A 301 -4.14 1.38 -21.03
CA GLY A 301 -3.14 0.35 -20.77
C GLY A 301 -3.69 -0.94 -20.17
N ALA A 302 -5.00 -1.09 -20.01
CA ALA A 302 -5.58 -2.32 -19.47
C ALA A 302 -5.44 -3.48 -20.45
N THR A 303 -5.18 -4.69 -19.94
CA THR A 303 -5.03 -5.91 -20.74
C THR A 303 -6.18 -6.89 -20.49
N PHE A 304 -6.64 -7.58 -21.53
CA PHE A 304 -7.74 -8.56 -21.52
C PHE A 304 -7.29 -9.91 -22.08
N ILE A 305 -6.03 -10.30 -21.87
CA ILE A 305 -5.43 -11.48 -22.51
C ILE A 305 -6.18 -12.74 -22.06
N ALA A 306 -6.74 -13.49 -23.03
CA ALA A 306 -7.53 -14.70 -22.80
C ALA A 306 -8.71 -14.53 -21.81
N SER A 307 -9.26 -13.32 -21.70
CA SER A 307 -10.36 -13.02 -20.78
C SER A 307 -11.72 -13.33 -21.41
N ASP A 308 -12.71 -13.71 -20.59
CA ASP A 308 -14.11 -13.74 -20.99
C ASP A 308 -14.77 -12.41 -20.59
N ILE A 309 -14.94 -11.52 -21.57
CA ILE A 309 -15.65 -10.24 -21.43
C ILE A 309 -16.90 -10.21 -22.32
N SER A 310 -17.49 -11.39 -22.57
CA SER A 310 -18.64 -11.57 -23.47
C SER A 310 -19.90 -10.80 -23.06
N ALA A 311 -19.99 -10.36 -21.80
CA ALA A 311 -21.10 -9.52 -21.35
C ALA A 311 -20.98 -8.04 -21.78
N LEU A 312 -19.82 -7.60 -22.27
CA LEU A 312 -19.61 -6.22 -22.70
C LEU A 312 -19.99 -6.05 -24.18
N SER A 313 -21.21 -5.59 -24.44
CA SER A 313 -21.66 -5.26 -25.81
C SER A 313 -20.99 -4.00 -26.38
N TYR A 314 -20.34 -3.20 -25.54
CA TYR A 314 -19.67 -1.96 -25.95
C TYR A 314 -18.41 -1.68 -25.12
N LEU A 315 -17.25 -1.59 -25.79
CA LEU A 315 -15.94 -1.34 -25.16
C LEU A 315 -15.53 0.15 -25.11
N GLY A 316 -16.39 1.05 -25.60
CA GLY A 316 -16.06 2.47 -25.73
C GLY A 316 -15.83 2.91 -27.18
N ARG A 317 -15.43 4.17 -27.34
CA ARG A 317 -15.08 4.74 -28.64
C ARG A 317 -13.74 4.17 -29.11
N PRO A 318 -13.42 4.19 -30.42
CA PRO A 318 -12.14 3.69 -30.94
C PRO A 318 -10.91 4.20 -30.19
N GLN A 319 -10.92 5.46 -29.73
CA GLN A 319 -9.79 6.05 -28.99
C GLN A 319 -9.57 5.44 -27.59
N VAL A 320 -10.62 4.85 -27.01
CA VAL A 320 -10.53 4.11 -25.74
C VAL A 320 -10.05 2.69 -26.01
N ILE A 321 -10.62 2.01 -27.02
CA ILE A 321 -10.23 0.65 -27.42
C ILE A 321 -8.75 0.62 -27.83
N ALA A 322 -8.30 1.65 -28.54
CA ALA A 322 -6.90 1.88 -28.93
C ALA A 322 -5.92 1.90 -27.76
N LYS A 323 -6.40 2.10 -26.53
CA LYS A 323 -5.58 2.08 -25.33
C LYS A 323 -5.76 0.81 -24.53
N THR A 324 -6.26 -0.26 -25.13
CA THR A 324 -6.40 -1.58 -24.51
C THR A 324 -5.67 -2.62 -25.33
N PHE A 325 -5.28 -3.71 -24.68
CA PHE A 325 -4.63 -4.85 -25.32
C PHE A 325 -5.40 -6.13 -25.05
N ALA A 326 -5.55 -6.98 -26.05
CA ALA A 326 -6.19 -8.29 -25.91
C ALA A 326 -5.59 -9.27 -26.92
N THR A 327 -6.02 -10.52 -26.87
CA THR A 327 -5.55 -11.60 -27.74
C THR A 327 -6.72 -12.22 -28.48
N LYS A 328 -6.43 -13.02 -29.50
CA LYS A 328 -7.45 -13.65 -30.35
C LYS A 328 -8.41 -14.56 -29.57
N ASP A 329 -7.90 -15.20 -28.51
CA ASP A 329 -8.64 -16.05 -27.58
C ASP A 329 -9.45 -15.27 -26.53
N THR A 330 -9.42 -13.93 -26.52
CA THR A 330 -10.33 -13.11 -25.70
C THR A 330 -11.77 -13.25 -26.21
N GLN A 331 -12.68 -13.66 -25.33
CA GLN A 331 -14.10 -13.81 -25.65
C GLN A 331 -14.82 -12.47 -25.51
N VAL A 332 -15.50 -12.05 -26.56
CA VAL A 332 -16.18 -10.75 -26.65
C VAL A 332 -17.61 -10.93 -27.13
N ALA A 333 -18.46 -9.96 -26.83
CA ALA A 333 -19.85 -9.94 -27.29
C ALA A 333 -19.96 -9.94 -28.83
N PRO A 334 -21.05 -10.49 -29.41
CA PRO A 334 -21.26 -10.50 -30.86
C PRO A 334 -21.16 -9.12 -31.52
N GLU A 335 -21.62 -8.06 -30.84
CA GLU A 335 -21.58 -6.68 -31.34
C GLU A 335 -20.14 -6.17 -31.50
N VAL A 336 -19.28 -6.49 -30.54
CA VAL A 336 -17.85 -6.17 -30.59
C VAL A 336 -17.17 -6.97 -31.69
N ARG A 337 -17.50 -8.27 -31.79
CA ARG A 337 -16.97 -9.17 -32.82
C ARG A 337 -17.36 -8.74 -34.23
N SER A 338 -18.56 -8.19 -34.43
CA SER A 338 -18.99 -7.64 -35.72
C SER A 338 -18.09 -6.49 -36.18
N LYS A 339 -17.74 -5.56 -35.28
CA LYS A 339 -16.85 -4.43 -35.60
C LYS A 339 -15.46 -4.87 -36.04
N MET A 340 -14.94 -5.95 -35.47
CA MET A 340 -13.67 -6.54 -35.90
C MET A 340 -13.76 -7.13 -37.30
N ARG A 341 -14.90 -7.77 -37.64
CA ARG A 341 -15.13 -8.33 -38.98
C ARG A 341 -15.28 -7.26 -40.05
N ASP A 342 -15.80 -6.08 -39.71
CA ASP A 342 -15.94 -4.96 -40.66
C ASP A 342 -14.59 -4.42 -41.18
N ILE A 343 -13.49 -4.73 -40.49
CA ILE A 343 -12.12 -4.40 -40.93
C ILE A 343 -11.73 -5.21 -42.18
N GLY A 344 -12.33 -6.40 -42.36
CA GLY A 344 -11.97 -7.35 -43.41
C GLY A 344 -10.89 -8.30 -42.95
N ASP A 345 -9.72 -8.27 -43.60
CA ASP A 345 -8.57 -9.11 -43.23
C ASP A 345 -7.81 -8.49 -42.03
N PHE A 346 -8.35 -8.72 -40.83
CA PHE A 346 -7.82 -8.21 -39.56
C PHE A 346 -6.36 -8.62 -39.32
N ASP A 347 -6.06 -9.90 -39.52
CA ASP A 347 -4.74 -10.47 -39.28
C ASP A 347 -3.71 -9.85 -40.24
N HIS A 348 -4.06 -9.70 -41.52
CA HIS A 348 -3.21 -9.04 -42.51
C HIS A 348 -3.01 -7.55 -42.20
N ALA A 349 -4.06 -6.83 -41.82
CA ALA A 349 -3.94 -5.41 -41.43
C ALA A 349 -2.99 -5.23 -40.25
N HIS A 350 -3.09 -6.08 -39.22
CA HIS A 350 -2.21 -6.04 -38.06
C HIS A 350 -0.75 -6.38 -38.43
N LEU A 351 -0.54 -7.40 -39.26
CA LEU A 351 0.80 -7.77 -39.75
C LEU A 351 1.45 -6.61 -40.53
N CYS A 352 0.70 -5.98 -41.43
CA CYS A 352 1.15 -4.83 -42.21
C CYS A 352 1.52 -3.66 -41.30
N ARG A 353 0.69 -3.32 -40.30
CA ARG A 353 0.98 -2.26 -39.33
C ARG A 353 2.24 -2.53 -38.51
N SER A 354 2.43 -3.78 -38.04
CA SER A 354 3.53 -4.13 -37.13
C SER A 354 4.88 -4.30 -37.85
N LEU A 355 4.89 -4.89 -39.05
CA LEU A 355 6.13 -5.30 -39.72
C LEU A 355 6.59 -4.37 -40.85
N LYS A 356 5.68 -3.60 -41.47
CA LYS A 356 6.01 -2.73 -42.60
C LYS A 356 6.11 -1.28 -42.14
N LYS A 357 7.11 -0.57 -42.66
CA LYS A 357 7.14 0.90 -42.61
C LYS A 357 6.02 1.45 -43.49
N GLU A 358 5.43 2.59 -43.10
CA GLU A 358 4.33 3.22 -43.85
C GLU A 358 4.65 3.46 -45.33
N GLU A 359 5.89 3.79 -45.65
CA GLU A 359 6.36 4.03 -47.03
C GLU A 359 6.25 2.77 -47.92
N ASN A 360 6.31 1.58 -47.32
CA ASN A 360 6.35 0.28 -48.01
C ASN A 360 4.96 -0.39 -48.13
N LEU A 361 3.89 0.26 -47.68
CA LEU A 361 2.53 -0.25 -47.80
C LEU A 361 1.99 -0.02 -49.22
N THR A 362 1.35 -1.03 -49.79
CA THR A 362 0.52 -0.85 -51.00
C THR A 362 -0.71 -0.01 -50.68
N ASP A 363 -1.37 0.57 -51.70
CA ASP A 363 -2.57 1.39 -51.47
C ASP A 363 -3.71 0.60 -50.79
N GLU A 364 -3.86 -0.68 -51.14
CA GLU A 364 -4.81 -1.59 -50.49
C GLU A 364 -4.46 -1.84 -49.02
N GLU A 365 -3.17 -2.08 -48.72
CA GLU A 365 -2.69 -2.27 -47.35
C GLU A 365 -2.84 -1.00 -46.50
N ARG A 366 -2.60 0.20 -47.07
CA ARG A 366 -2.84 1.48 -46.38
C ARG A 366 -4.31 1.62 -45.98
N VAL A 367 -5.24 1.26 -46.87
CA VAL A 367 -6.68 1.30 -46.57
C VAL A 367 -7.03 0.32 -45.43
N LEU A 368 -6.46 -0.89 -45.43
CA LEU A 368 -6.67 -1.87 -44.36
C LEU A 368 -6.12 -1.40 -43.02
N VAL A 369 -4.88 -0.89 -42.97
CA VAL A 369 -4.28 -0.34 -41.74
C VAL A 369 -5.10 0.84 -41.23
N SER A 370 -5.54 1.74 -42.11
CA SER A 370 -6.39 2.87 -41.74
C SER A 370 -7.74 2.43 -41.15
N LYS A 371 -8.38 1.40 -41.72
CA LYS A 371 -9.62 0.81 -41.15
C LYS A 371 -9.37 0.20 -39.77
N LEU A 372 -8.25 -0.52 -39.59
CA LEU A 372 -7.87 -1.10 -38.32
C LEU A 372 -7.68 0.00 -37.24
N GLU A 373 -6.95 1.06 -37.54
CA GLU A 373 -6.73 2.17 -36.59
C GLU A 373 -8.01 2.97 -36.31
N ALA A 374 -8.86 3.16 -37.32
CA ALA A 374 -10.17 3.80 -37.15
C ALA A 374 -11.12 2.98 -36.26
N SER A 375 -10.94 1.66 -36.20
CA SER A 375 -11.72 0.77 -35.34
C SER A 375 -11.29 0.82 -33.86
N GLY A 376 -10.03 1.16 -33.59
CA GLY A 376 -9.41 1.13 -32.27
C GLY A 376 -8.81 -0.22 -31.87
N PHE A 377 -8.95 -1.27 -32.68
CA PHE A 377 -8.44 -2.62 -32.37
C PHE A 377 -6.98 -2.84 -32.79
N GLN A 378 -6.22 -1.80 -33.12
CA GLN A 378 -4.87 -1.95 -33.68
C GLN A 378 -3.83 -2.56 -32.71
N HIS A 379 -4.14 -2.66 -31.42
CA HIS A 379 -3.31 -3.32 -30.40
C HIS A 379 -3.89 -4.66 -29.92
N TRP A 380 -5.00 -5.10 -30.49
CA TRP A 380 -5.55 -6.42 -30.19
C TRP A 380 -4.83 -7.44 -31.07
N SER A 381 -4.07 -8.32 -30.44
CA SER A 381 -3.22 -9.30 -31.10
C SER A 381 -4.06 -10.30 -31.90
N PRO A 382 -3.70 -10.61 -33.16
CA PRO A 382 -4.31 -11.68 -33.94
C PRO A 382 -3.83 -13.07 -33.49
N TYR A 383 -2.92 -13.13 -32.51
CA TYR A 383 -2.36 -14.34 -31.94
C TYR A 383 -3.06 -14.68 -30.62
N ASP A 384 -3.05 -15.96 -30.27
CA ASP A 384 -3.59 -16.44 -29.00
C ASP A 384 -2.65 -16.05 -27.84
N SER A 385 -3.17 -16.09 -26.62
CA SER A 385 -2.39 -15.74 -25.42
C SER A 385 -1.15 -16.59 -25.19
N ALA A 386 -1.13 -17.81 -25.75
CA ALA A 386 0.00 -18.74 -25.64
C ALA A 386 1.10 -18.48 -26.68
N ASP A 387 0.84 -17.68 -27.71
CA ASP A 387 1.80 -17.43 -28.78
C ASP A 387 2.92 -16.49 -28.31
N GLY A 388 4.17 -16.84 -28.65
CA GLY A 388 5.35 -16.07 -28.25
C GLY A 388 5.39 -14.64 -28.79
N ALA A 389 4.65 -14.35 -29.88
CA ALA A 389 4.53 -13.01 -30.45
C ALA A 389 3.79 -12.04 -29.52
N THR A 390 2.82 -12.52 -28.74
CA THR A 390 1.97 -11.71 -27.86
C THR A 390 2.79 -10.90 -26.85
N GLY A 391 3.88 -11.47 -26.32
CA GLY A 391 4.75 -10.76 -25.38
C GLY A 391 5.49 -9.56 -26.00
N SER A 392 5.92 -9.66 -27.26
CA SER A 392 6.55 -8.54 -27.97
C SER A 392 5.55 -7.42 -28.24
N LEU A 393 4.37 -7.78 -28.74
CA LEU A 393 3.30 -6.81 -29.02
C LEU A 393 2.82 -6.09 -27.77
N LEU A 394 2.70 -6.79 -26.64
CA LEU A 394 2.35 -6.18 -25.36
C LEU A 394 3.41 -5.16 -24.91
N LYS A 395 4.69 -5.50 -25.08
CA LYS A 395 5.79 -4.59 -24.74
C LYS A 395 5.78 -3.34 -25.61
N GLU A 396 5.55 -3.49 -26.92
CA GLU A 396 5.40 -2.36 -27.86
C GLU A 396 4.22 -1.47 -27.46
N PHE A 397 3.06 -2.07 -27.17
CA PHE A 397 1.88 -1.36 -26.69
C PHE A 397 2.16 -0.53 -25.41
N TYR A 398 2.82 -1.11 -24.43
CA TYR A 398 3.20 -0.37 -23.23
C TYR A 398 4.27 0.69 -23.48
N GLN A 399 5.18 0.47 -24.44
CA GLN A 399 6.14 1.48 -24.86
C GLN A 399 5.43 2.71 -25.45
N GLU A 400 4.45 2.50 -26.33
CA GLU A 400 3.64 3.59 -26.93
C GLU A 400 2.88 4.39 -25.87
N LEU A 401 2.41 3.75 -24.79
CA LEU A 401 1.66 4.40 -23.71
C LEU A 401 2.55 4.94 -22.57
N GLY A 402 3.87 4.74 -22.62
CA GLY A 402 4.78 5.13 -21.54
C GLY A 402 4.57 4.35 -20.23
N LEU A 403 4.23 3.06 -20.34
CA LEU A 403 3.91 2.17 -19.22
C LEU A 403 5.00 1.10 -18.98
N LEU A 404 6.25 1.37 -19.37
CA LEU A 404 7.40 0.45 -19.18
C LEU A 404 8.07 0.58 -17.80
N GLU A 405 7.38 1.18 -16.84
CA GLU A 405 7.86 1.37 -15.48
C GLU A 405 6.87 0.77 -14.48
N TRP A 406 7.31 0.61 -13.24
CA TRP A 406 6.45 0.21 -12.15
C TRP A 406 5.29 1.21 -12.00
N PRO A 407 4.04 0.78 -11.72
CA PRO A 407 3.59 -0.58 -11.38
C PRO A 407 3.17 -1.44 -12.57
N PHE A 408 3.24 -0.91 -13.79
CA PHE A 408 2.65 -1.51 -14.98
C PHE A 408 3.55 -2.60 -15.58
N TRP A 409 4.87 -2.38 -15.50
CA TRP A 409 5.87 -3.31 -16.00
C TRP A 409 6.92 -3.60 -14.94
N ASN A 410 7.21 -4.89 -14.71
CA ASN A 410 8.36 -5.32 -13.92
C ASN A 410 9.50 -5.64 -14.90
N ARG A 411 10.68 -5.05 -14.67
CA ARG A 411 11.90 -5.34 -15.44
C ARG A 411 12.47 -6.71 -15.11
#